data_AF-A0A4R4ZIZ1-F1
#
_entry.id   AF-A0A4R4ZIZ1-F1
#
_cell.length_a   1.000
_cell.length_b   1.000
_cell.length_c   1.000
_cell.angle_alpha   90.00
_cell.angle_beta   90.00
_cell.angle_gamma   90.00
#
_symmetry.space_group_name_H-M   'P 1'
#
loop_
_entity.id
_entity.type
_entity.pdbx_description
1 polymer ?
#
loop_
_entity_poly.entity_id
_entity_poly.type
_entity_poly.pdbx_seq_one_letter_code
_entity_poly.pdbx_strand_id
1 'polypeptide(L)'
;MKRSARRWIARLGALLAVAGAAAAVTTVPANADNGDGQTACNSGEICFYYTYSFGSLTRQYWNADMDHSNDYYWDVANGQQSNIRLMDTAGSMRNFDTDCAVKIWDITGSGGWFVTWTAPIGWQGDLRSVGKENRNNGHSRC
;
A
#
# COMPACT_ATOMS: atom_id res chain seq x y z
N MET A 1 66.24 17.79 -53.76
CA MET A 1 65.21 16.86 -54.26
C MET A 1 64.90 15.81 -53.20
N LYS A 2 63.72 15.89 -52.56
CA LYS A 2 62.79 14.79 -52.18
C LYS A 2 61.81 15.37 -51.15
N ARG A 3 60.56 15.48 -51.59
CA ARG A 3 59.38 15.92 -50.83
C ARG A 3 58.94 14.80 -49.89
N SER A 4 58.40 15.12 -48.71
CA SER A 4 57.23 14.39 -48.20
C SER A 4 56.46 15.21 -47.16
N ALA A 5 55.19 15.43 -47.46
CA ALA A 5 54.17 16.01 -46.59
C ALA A 5 53.13 14.92 -46.28
N ARG A 6 52.57 14.88 -45.06
CA ARG A 6 51.25 14.31 -44.72
C ARG A 6 50.97 14.62 -43.24
N ARG A 7 50.08 15.56 -42.94
CA ARG A 7 48.59 15.49 -42.84
C ARG A 7 48.13 15.25 -41.39
N TRP A 8 47.63 16.34 -40.80
CA TRP A 8 46.49 16.49 -39.90
C TRP A 8 45.68 15.24 -39.51
N ILE A 9 45.37 15.10 -38.22
CA ILE A 9 44.03 14.82 -37.66
C ILE A 9 43.97 15.45 -36.25
N ALA A 10 43.06 16.40 -36.07
CA ALA A 10 42.60 16.87 -34.77
C ALA A 10 41.57 15.88 -34.20
N ARG A 11 41.61 15.59 -32.89
CA ARG A 11 40.45 15.12 -32.13
C ARG A 11 40.48 15.66 -30.70
N LEU A 12 39.68 16.70 -30.50
CA LEU A 12 39.01 17.01 -29.24
C LEU A 12 38.18 15.79 -28.79
N GLY A 13 38.25 15.47 -27.51
CA GLY A 13 37.37 14.50 -26.84
C GLY A 13 37.54 14.69 -25.33
N ALA A 14 36.89 15.69 -24.76
CA ALA A 14 35.57 15.57 -24.13
C ALA A 14 35.64 14.91 -22.75
N LEU A 15 35.53 15.78 -21.75
CA LEU A 15 35.22 15.57 -20.34
C LEU A 15 34.30 14.38 -20.06
N LEU A 16 34.66 13.57 -19.06
CA LEU A 16 33.69 12.92 -18.18
C LEU A 16 34.07 13.23 -16.73
N ALA A 17 33.61 14.37 -16.24
CA ALA A 17 33.39 14.54 -14.82
C ALA A 17 32.12 13.76 -14.48
N VAL A 18 32.28 12.58 -13.88
CA VAL A 18 31.16 11.84 -13.30
C VAL A 18 30.74 12.61 -12.04
N ALA A 19 29.79 13.53 -12.22
CA ALA A 19 29.03 14.08 -11.10
C ALA A 19 28.20 12.92 -10.56
N GLY A 20 28.70 12.28 -9.50
CA GLY A 20 27.91 11.35 -8.71
C GLY A 20 26.74 12.11 -8.11
N ALA A 21 25.58 12.01 -8.74
CA ALA A 21 24.33 12.39 -8.12
C ALA A 21 24.17 11.46 -6.91
N ALA A 22 24.45 11.99 -5.72
CA ALA A 22 23.94 11.41 -4.50
C ALA A 22 22.42 11.40 -4.65
N ALA A 23 21.86 10.24 -5.02
CA ALA A 23 20.44 10.01 -4.89
C ALA A 23 20.13 10.26 -3.42
N ALA A 24 19.47 11.38 -3.15
CA ALA A 24 18.86 11.61 -1.86
C ALA A 24 17.88 10.46 -1.67
N VAL A 25 18.31 9.46 -0.90
CA VAL A 25 17.41 8.45 -0.35
C VAL A 25 16.52 9.23 0.59
N THR A 26 15.45 9.80 0.06
CA THR A 26 14.36 10.31 0.87
C THR A 26 13.83 9.07 1.56
N THR A 27 14.19 8.89 2.82
CA THR A 27 13.52 7.94 3.70
C THR A 27 12.08 8.42 3.81
N VAL A 28 11.25 7.94 2.88
CA VAL A 28 9.81 8.09 2.98
C VAL A 28 9.48 7.50 4.35
N PRO A 29 8.80 8.24 5.25
CA PRO A 29 8.35 7.64 6.50
C PRO A 29 7.64 6.35 6.11
N ALA A 30 7.98 5.23 6.77
CA ALA A 30 7.41 3.93 6.47
C ALA A 30 5.88 4.08 6.47
N ASN A 31 5.31 4.16 5.26
CA ASN A 31 3.89 4.38 5.08
C ASN A 31 3.17 3.21 5.75
N ALA A 32 1.94 3.41 6.21
CA ALA A 32 1.17 2.39 6.94
C ALA A 32 0.68 1.23 6.04
N ASP A 33 1.53 0.83 5.11
CA ASP A 33 1.43 -0.35 4.31
C ASP A 33 2.32 -1.44 4.94
N ASN A 34 1.71 -2.57 5.30
CA ASN A 34 2.44 -3.78 5.72
C ASN A 34 2.97 -4.55 4.49
N GLY A 35 3.53 -3.85 3.50
CA GLY A 35 3.73 -4.32 2.14
C GLY A 35 4.84 -3.61 1.35
N ASP A 36 4.46 -2.85 0.33
CA ASP A 36 5.29 -2.24 -0.71
C ASP A 36 5.79 -0.79 -0.42
N GLY A 37 5.31 -0.19 0.67
CA GLY A 37 5.66 1.16 1.13
C GLY A 37 4.90 2.28 0.41
N GLN A 38 3.84 1.99 -0.34
CA GLN A 38 3.01 2.97 -1.03
C GLN A 38 1.70 3.22 -0.28
N THR A 39 1.17 4.43 -0.46
CA THR A 39 -0.09 4.85 0.18
C THR A 39 -1.33 4.57 -0.68
N ALA A 40 -1.13 4.10 -1.91
CA ALA A 40 -2.20 3.69 -2.80
C ALA A 40 -2.71 2.28 -2.42
N CYS A 41 -3.90 1.92 -2.88
CA CYS A 41 -4.39 0.54 -2.82
C CYS A 41 -4.06 -0.13 -4.15
N ASN A 42 -3.05 -0.98 -4.16
CA ASN A 42 -2.45 -1.59 -5.34
C ASN A 42 -3.02 -2.99 -5.63
N SER A 43 -2.75 -3.50 -6.83
CA SER A 43 -3.08 -4.88 -7.18
C SER A 43 -2.31 -5.84 -6.29
N GLY A 44 -3.00 -6.83 -5.73
CA GLY A 44 -2.46 -7.77 -4.75
C GLY A 44 -2.79 -7.42 -3.30
N GLU A 45 -3.41 -6.27 -3.04
CA GLU A 45 -3.66 -5.77 -1.69
C GLU A 45 -5.11 -5.91 -1.23
N ILE A 46 -5.26 -5.88 0.08
CA ILE A 46 -6.50 -5.79 0.81
C ILE A 46 -6.49 -4.44 1.51
N CYS A 47 -7.44 -3.57 1.18
CA CYS A 47 -7.42 -2.19 1.63
C CYS A 47 -8.70 -1.84 2.37
N PHE A 48 -8.56 -1.29 3.57
CA PHE A 48 -9.66 -0.78 4.37
C PHE A 48 -9.64 0.74 4.39
N TYR A 49 -10.82 1.33 4.48
CA TYR A 49 -11.01 2.78 4.51
C TYR A 49 -11.98 3.14 5.63
N TYR A 50 -11.68 4.23 6.34
CA TYR A 50 -12.54 4.71 7.42
C TYR A 50 -13.91 5.18 6.89
N THR A 51 -13.94 5.81 5.71
CA THR A 51 -15.18 6.32 5.13
C THR A 51 -15.88 5.25 4.29
N TYR A 52 -17.18 5.45 4.06
CA TYR A 52 -18.01 4.57 3.23
C TYR A 52 -17.80 4.73 1.71
N SER A 53 -16.92 5.65 1.30
CA SER A 53 -16.74 6.05 -0.11
C SER A 53 -15.26 6.18 -0.50
N PHE A 54 -14.39 5.33 0.04
CA PHE A 54 -12.94 5.32 -0.25
C PHE A 54 -12.23 6.66 -0.02
N GLY A 55 -12.25 7.15 1.23
CA GLY A 55 -11.61 8.41 1.63
C GLY A 55 -10.08 8.35 1.76
N SER A 56 -9.48 9.42 2.30
CA SER A 56 -8.02 9.54 2.46
C SER A 56 -7.43 8.73 3.62
N LEU A 57 -8.27 8.26 4.56
CA LEU A 57 -7.84 7.42 5.67
C LEU A 57 -7.92 5.95 5.22
N THR A 58 -6.77 5.31 5.06
CA THR A 58 -6.67 3.94 4.53
C THR A 58 -5.62 3.10 5.25
N ARG A 59 -5.77 1.79 5.22
CA ARG A 59 -4.81 0.80 5.73
C ARG A 59 -4.75 -0.36 4.75
N GLN A 60 -3.56 -0.74 4.31
CA GLN A 60 -3.33 -1.78 3.29
C GLN A 60 -2.61 -3.01 3.87
N TYR A 61 -2.92 -4.17 3.30
CA TYR A 61 -2.34 -5.45 3.65
C TYR A 61 -2.07 -6.29 2.40
N TRP A 62 -0.94 -6.99 2.35
CA TRP A 62 -0.65 -7.99 1.31
C TRP A 62 -0.97 -9.43 1.73
N ASN A 63 -0.81 -9.73 3.02
CA ASN A 63 -0.80 -11.11 3.55
C ASN A 63 -0.68 -11.09 5.09
N ALA A 64 0.19 -10.22 5.60
CA ALA A 64 0.59 -10.25 6.99
C ALA A 64 -0.34 -9.42 7.87
N ASP A 65 -0.54 -9.95 9.08
CA ASP A 65 -1.37 -9.41 10.15
C ASP A 65 -2.88 -9.57 9.94
N MET A 66 -3.44 -10.57 10.63
CA MET A 66 -4.87 -10.84 10.61
C MET A 66 -5.65 -9.98 11.60
N ASP A 67 -5.01 -9.34 12.57
CA ASP A 67 -5.68 -8.68 13.70
C ASP A 67 -5.57 -7.16 13.59
N HIS A 68 -6.70 -6.48 13.52
CA HIS A 68 -6.74 -5.03 13.39
C HIS A 68 -6.69 -4.29 14.74
N SER A 69 -6.55 -4.99 15.88
CA SER A 69 -6.67 -4.44 17.23
C SER A 69 -5.62 -3.38 17.61
N ASN A 70 -4.48 -3.36 16.92
CA ASN A 70 -3.39 -2.40 17.08
C ASN A 70 -3.12 -1.58 15.81
N ASP A 71 -3.99 -1.68 14.81
CA ASP A 71 -3.83 -1.03 13.51
C ASP A 71 -4.56 0.30 13.44
N TYR A 72 -3.94 1.28 12.80
CA TYR A 72 -4.49 2.62 12.61
C TYR A 72 -4.42 3.00 11.13
N TYR A 73 -5.37 3.83 10.68
CA TYR A 73 -5.34 4.30 9.29
C TYR A 73 -4.15 5.25 9.07
N TRP A 74 -3.60 5.22 7.87
CA TRP A 74 -2.77 6.27 7.32
C TRP A 74 -3.63 7.37 6.73
N ASP A 75 -3.32 8.62 7.05
CA ASP A 75 -3.89 9.78 6.39
C ASP A 75 -3.04 10.15 5.17
N VAL A 76 -3.46 9.68 4.00
CA VAL A 76 -2.76 9.90 2.73
C VAL A 76 -2.67 11.40 2.39
N ALA A 77 -3.67 12.20 2.80
CA ALA A 77 -3.69 13.62 2.48
C ALA A 77 -2.62 14.40 3.27
N ASN A 78 -2.31 13.95 4.49
CA ASN A 78 -1.37 14.60 5.39
C ASN A 78 -0.03 13.86 5.55
N GLY A 79 0.10 12.65 4.99
CA GLY A 79 1.33 11.85 5.05
C GLY A 79 1.71 11.42 6.45
N GLN A 80 0.73 11.05 7.28
CA GLN A 80 0.95 10.66 8.68
C GLN A 80 -0.05 9.59 9.13
N GLN A 81 0.28 8.87 10.21
CA GLN A 81 -0.65 7.93 10.84
C GLN A 81 -1.75 8.72 11.56
N SER A 82 -2.99 8.27 11.41
CA SER A 82 -4.14 8.80 12.14
C SER A 82 -4.19 8.26 13.58
N ASN A 83 -5.01 8.88 14.42
CA ASN A 83 -5.35 8.36 15.74
C ASN A 83 -6.59 7.45 15.73
N ILE A 84 -7.10 7.10 14.55
CA ILE A 84 -8.29 6.27 14.38
C ILE A 84 -7.85 4.82 14.18
N ARG A 85 -8.27 3.96 15.10
CA ARG A 85 -8.01 2.52 15.04
C ARG A 85 -8.90 1.85 13.99
N LEU A 86 -8.35 0.93 13.21
CA LEU A 86 -9.06 0.20 12.15
C LEU A 86 -10.15 -0.75 12.69
N MET A 87 -9.84 -1.50 13.75
CA MET A 87 -10.78 -2.41 14.41
C MET A 87 -12.13 -1.73 14.68
N ASP A 88 -13.22 -2.38 14.27
CA ASP A 88 -14.61 -1.91 14.37
C ASP A 88 -14.94 -0.56 13.68
N THR A 89 -14.09 -0.01 12.79
CA THR A 89 -14.35 1.32 12.20
C THR A 89 -14.26 1.40 10.68
N ALA A 90 -14.00 0.31 9.97
CA ALA A 90 -13.93 0.39 8.50
C ALA A 90 -15.32 0.66 7.93
N GLY A 91 -15.41 1.71 7.10
CA GLY A 91 -16.61 2.03 6.34
C GLY A 91 -16.64 1.36 4.97
N SER A 92 -15.49 1.21 4.32
CA SER A 92 -15.40 0.54 3.02
C SER A 92 -14.12 -0.26 2.88
N MET A 93 -14.12 -1.18 1.91
CA MET A 93 -13.01 -2.07 1.64
C MET A 93 -12.83 -2.29 0.13
N ARG A 94 -11.61 -2.57 -0.28
CA ARG A 94 -11.26 -3.17 -1.57
C ARG A 94 -10.50 -4.46 -1.35
N ASN A 95 -10.97 -5.53 -2.00
CA ASN A 95 -10.24 -6.77 -2.16
C ASN A 95 -9.59 -6.77 -3.56
N PHE A 96 -8.36 -6.25 -3.64
CA PHE A 96 -7.53 -6.29 -4.85
C PHE A 96 -6.52 -7.44 -4.83
N ASP A 97 -6.63 -8.34 -3.86
CA ASP A 97 -5.98 -9.65 -3.89
C ASP A 97 -6.35 -10.35 -5.20
N THR A 98 -5.33 -10.80 -5.93
CA THR A 98 -5.51 -11.42 -7.24
C THR A 98 -5.79 -12.92 -7.16
N ASP A 99 -5.59 -13.54 -5.99
CA ASP A 99 -5.54 -14.99 -5.84
C ASP A 99 -6.63 -15.52 -4.89
N CYS A 100 -7.05 -14.72 -3.89
CA CYS A 100 -7.93 -15.17 -2.81
C CYS A 100 -9.14 -14.25 -2.63
N ALA A 101 -10.29 -14.88 -2.34
CA ALA A 101 -11.34 -14.18 -1.61
C ALA A 101 -10.86 -13.91 -0.17
N VAL A 102 -11.28 -12.78 0.40
CA VAL A 102 -10.84 -12.36 1.74
C VAL A 102 -11.95 -12.61 2.75
N LYS A 103 -11.64 -13.40 3.77
CA LYS A 103 -12.53 -13.58 4.93
C LYS A 103 -12.36 -12.38 5.85
N ILE A 104 -13.48 -11.76 6.22
CA ILE A 104 -13.54 -10.73 7.25
C ILE A 104 -13.95 -11.38 8.56
N TRP A 105 -13.20 -11.08 9.61
CA TRP A 105 -13.38 -11.67 10.92
C TRP A 105 -13.85 -10.63 11.93
N ASP A 106 -14.59 -11.13 12.92
CA ASP A 106 -15.04 -10.38 14.09
C ASP A 106 -14.79 -11.23 15.35
N ILE A 107 -14.89 -10.58 16.52
CA ILE A 107 -14.60 -11.17 17.82
C ILE A 107 -15.88 -11.13 18.66
N THR A 108 -16.26 -12.27 19.23
CA THR A 108 -17.38 -12.31 20.18
C THR A 108 -17.04 -11.56 21.47
N GLY A 109 -18.04 -11.22 22.28
CA GLY A 109 -17.81 -10.61 23.60
C GLY A 109 -16.95 -11.46 24.56
N SER A 110 -16.74 -12.75 24.26
CA SER A 110 -15.86 -13.66 25.00
C SER A 110 -14.46 -13.82 24.38
N GLY A 111 -14.13 -13.09 23.32
CA GLY A 111 -12.83 -13.15 22.64
C GLY A 111 -12.72 -14.21 21.53
N GLY A 112 -13.83 -14.86 21.13
CA GLY A 112 -13.81 -15.89 20.09
C GLY A 112 -13.86 -15.28 18.68
N TRP A 113 -12.93 -15.64 17.82
CA TRP A 113 -12.89 -15.19 16.43
C TRP A 113 -13.88 -15.95 15.55
N PHE A 114 -14.61 -15.25 14.67
CA PHE A 114 -15.50 -15.86 13.69
C PHE A 114 -15.53 -15.05 12.38
N VAL A 115 -15.71 -15.76 11.25
CA VAL A 115 -15.87 -15.12 9.94
C VAL A 115 -17.26 -14.51 9.84
N THR A 116 -17.32 -13.22 9.52
CA THR A 116 -18.59 -12.50 9.31
C THR A 116 -19.00 -12.50 7.85
N TRP A 117 -18.03 -12.47 6.94
CA TRP A 117 -18.28 -12.38 5.50
C TRP A 117 -17.03 -12.75 4.71
N THR A 118 -17.22 -13.07 3.43
CA THR A 118 -16.13 -13.34 2.49
C THR A 118 -16.27 -12.42 1.29
N ALA A 119 -15.34 -11.48 1.17
CA ALA A 119 -15.23 -10.56 0.05
C ALA A 119 -14.67 -11.32 -1.16
N PRO A 120 -15.40 -11.47 -2.28
CA PRO A 120 -14.86 -12.11 -3.47
C PRO A 120 -13.68 -11.32 -4.04
N ILE A 121 -12.87 -11.97 -4.88
CA ILE A 121 -11.78 -11.32 -5.62
C ILE A 121 -12.34 -10.14 -6.40
N GLY A 122 -11.65 -8.99 -6.33
CA GLY A 122 -12.06 -7.76 -7.00
C GLY A 122 -13.24 -7.04 -6.35
N TRP A 123 -13.73 -7.50 -5.20
CA TRP A 123 -14.81 -6.81 -4.52
C TRP A 123 -14.37 -5.43 -4.04
N GLN A 124 -15.26 -4.46 -4.18
CA GLN A 124 -15.07 -3.12 -3.63
C GLN A 124 -16.42 -2.56 -3.23
N GLY A 125 -16.50 -1.96 -2.04
CA GLY A 125 -17.75 -1.34 -1.61
C GLY A 125 -17.81 -0.87 -0.17
N ASP A 126 -18.95 -0.28 0.13
CA ASP A 126 -19.40 0.09 1.47
C ASP A 126 -19.74 -1.17 2.27
N LEU A 127 -19.16 -1.33 3.47
CA LEU A 127 -19.39 -2.48 4.32
C LEU A 127 -20.83 -2.53 4.88
N ARG A 128 -21.56 -1.42 4.92
CA ARG A 128 -23.01 -1.39 5.25
C ARG A 128 -23.85 -2.11 4.21
N SER A 129 -23.42 -2.11 2.95
CA SER A 129 -24.15 -2.80 1.86
C SER A 129 -24.19 -4.33 2.05
N VAL A 130 -23.27 -4.86 2.84
CA VAL A 130 -23.18 -6.28 3.21
C VAL A 130 -23.46 -6.51 4.71
N GLY A 131 -23.86 -5.48 5.46
CA GLY A 131 -24.14 -5.53 6.90
C GLY A 131 -22.92 -5.92 7.75
N LYS A 132 -21.75 -5.40 7.39
CA LYS A 132 -20.44 -5.68 8.02
C LYS A 132 -19.76 -4.41 8.51
N GLU A 133 -20.51 -3.32 8.63
CA GLU A 133 -20.07 -2.14 9.36
C GLU A 133 -19.66 -2.52 10.78
N ASN A 134 -18.53 -2.00 11.23
CA ASN A 134 -17.99 -2.25 12.58
C ASN A 134 -17.83 -3.73 12.93
N ARG A 135 -17.55 -4.59 11.94
CA ARG A 135 -17.28 -6.02 12.13
C ARG A 135 -16.07 -6.47 11.32
N ASN A 136 -15.04 -5.64 11.38
CA ASN A 136 -13.80 -5.76 10.62
C ASN A 136 -12.62 -5.88 11.60
N ASN A 137 -12.69 -6.79 12.55
CA ASN A 137 -11.66 -6.92 13.58
C ASN A 137 -10.44 -7.69 13.09
N GLY A 138 -10.61 -8.39 11.97
CA GLY A 138 -9.50 -8.99 11.27
C GLY A 138 -9.84 -9.39 9.86
N HIS A 139 -8.84 -9.91 9.16
CA HIS A 139 -9.01 -10.50 7.85
C HIS A 139 -8.10 -11.72 7.68
N SER A 140 -8.43 -12.58 6.72
CA SER A 140 -7.48 -13.58 6.23
C SER A 140 -7.73 -13.81 4.74
N ARG A 141 -6.65 -14.10 4.01
CA ARG A 141 -6.75 -14.74 2.69
C ARG A 141 -7.29 -16.17 2.89
N CYS A 142 -7.78 -16.79 1.81
CA CYS A 142 -7.99 -18.23 1.66
C CYS A 142 -8.05 -19.03 3.00
#